data_AF-A0A478ECI0-F1
#
_entry.id   AF-A0A478ECI0-F1
#
_cell.length_a   1.000
_cell.length_b   1.000
_cell.length_c   1.000
_cell.angle_alpha   90.00
_cell.angle_beta   90.00
_cell.angle_gamma   90.00
#
_symmetry.space_group_name_H-M   'P 1'
#
loop_
_entity.id
_entity.type
_entity.pdbx_description
1 polymer ?
#
loop_
_entity_poly.entity_id
_entity_poly.type
_entity_poly.pdbx_seq_one_letter_code
_entity_poly.pdbx_strand_id
1 'polypeptide(L)'
;MVRAPAGIVNGTEAQAWKTDGCLRAAPGTLAGEWESREAYVQPPWREPPHVIIDEREKAVTVHDRMVKENTRVMVHTDGSGYQGYIGTSIAIPQLRRQMTECIGTEETSTVYAGEACGIRFRLGTLLRFADDDKRFRKVAIFSDSRAALQSIQNPKMASGQTYIRDCIHLYWECVDSGIDVVLHWIPGHESIPGNEVADRAAKRAAMMGARRQIVPGDIKNRIMLGAAAKRRIRHEAKAAWEKTWDQSKSGKPTKKLIPRPSRGNLQYWSNLRKATSSILIQVRTERIALGTCLQYMKLSAASFIPRPYKVVYKLVWIYSSYIL
;
A
#
# COMPACT_ATOMS: atom_id res chain seq x y z
N MET A 1 29.84 6.58 -29.71
CA MET A 1 30.78 5.52 -29.29
C MET A 1 31.58 6.05 -28.11
N VAL A 2 31.08 5.85 -26.89
CA VAL A 2 31.81 6.14 -25.63
C VAL A 2 31.52 4.96 -24.71
N ARG A 3 32.55 4.13 -24.48
CA ARG A 3 32.50 2.97 -23.58
C ARG A 3 32.65 3.45 -22.15
N ALA A 4 31.67 3.13 -21.29
CA ALA A 4 31.82 3.20 -19.84
C ALA A 4 32.67 2.00 -19.34
N PRO A 5 33.46 2.16 -18.26
CA PRO A 5 34.37 1.12 -17.81
C PRO A 5 33.62 -0.02 -17.11
N ALA A 6 34.05 -1.25 -17.38
CA ALA A 6 33.54 -2.47 -16.80
C ALA A 6 33.81 -2.52 -15.28
N GLY A 7 32.81 -2.12 -14.50
CA GLY A 7 32.72 -2.45 -13.09
C GLY A 7 32.40 -3.92 -12.92
N ILE A 8 33.11 -4.58 -12.00
CA ILE A 8 33.04 -6.01 -11.69
C ILE A 8 31.59 -6.40 -11.35
N VAL A 9 30.88 -6.96 -12.34
CA VAL A 9 29.60 -7.64 -12.13
C VAL A 9 29.91 -8.93 -11.37
N ASN A 10 29.43 -9.04 -10.12
CA ASN A 10 29.59 -10.27 -9.36
C ASN A 10 28.78 -11.37 -10.06
N GLY A 11 29.44 -12.47 -10.45
CA GLY A 11 28.84 -13.54 -11.26
C GLY A 11 27.56 -14.19 -10.73
N THR A 12 27.18 -13.94 -9.47
CA THR A 12 25.89 -14.36 -8.88
C THR A 12 24.71 -13.41 -9.16
N GLU A 13 24.95 -12.13 -9.46
CA GLU A 13 23.88 -11.18 -9.83
C GLU A 13 23.25 -11.56 -11.18
N ALA A 14 24.05 -12.05 -12.13
CA ALA A 14 23.59 -12.52 -13.42
C ALA A 14 22.82 -13.86 -13.36
N GLN A 15 23.03 -14.67 -12.30
CA GLN A 15 22.36 -15.97 -12.14
C GLN A 15 20.99 -15.89 -11.46
N ALA A 16 20.76 -14.89 -10.58
CA ALA A 16 19.45 -14.65 -10.00
C ALA A 16 18.39 -14.19 -11.03
N TRP A 17 18.82 -13.71 -12.20
CA TRP A 17 17.92 -13.35 -13.30
C TRP A 17 17.41 -14.55 -14.11
N LYS A 18 18.08 -15.71 -14.05
CA LYS A 18 17.79 -16.84 -14.96
C LYS A 18 16.86 -17.91 -14.39
N THR A 19 16.66 -17.98 -13.08
CA THR A 19 15.83 -19.01 -12.43
C THR A 19 15.12 -18.42 -11.21
N ASP A 20 13.82 -18.16 -11.33
CA ASP A 20 12.89 -17.80 -10.24
C ASP A 20 13.21 -16.56 -9.38
N GLY A 21 13.57 -15.45 -10.01
CA GLY A 21 13.64 -14.15 -9.34
C GLY A 21 12.26 -13.56 -8.99
N CYS A 22 12.18 -12.78 -7.90
CA CYS A 22 11.02 -12.01 -7.41
C CYS A 22 10.47 -10.92 -8.36
N LEU A 23 10.86 -10.98 -9.62
CA LEU A 23 10.47 -10.06 -10.68
C LEU A 23 9.68 -10.75 -11.80
N ARG A 24 9.51 -12.09 -11.76
CA ARG A 24 8.58 -12.75 -12.68
C ARG A 24 7.16 -12.48 -12.20
N ALA A 25 6.35 -11.85 -13.06
CA ALA A 25 4.91 -11.77 -12.84
C ALA A 25 4.37 -13.21 -12.72
N ALA A 26 3.66 -13.52 -11.64
CA ALA A 26 2.99 -14.81 -11.51
C ALA A 26 2.02 -15.03 -12.69
N PRO A 27 1.78 -16.29 -13.11
CA PRO A 27 0.83 -16.58 -14.19
C PRO A 27 -0.52 -15.90 -13.93
N GLY A 28 -1.06 -15.17 -14.91
CA GLY A 28 -2.32 -14.41 -14.77
C GLY A 28 -2.21 -13.04 -14.06
N THR A 29 -1.02 -12.63 -13.63
CA THR A 29 -0.79 -11.32 -12.97
C THR A 29 -0.14 -10.25 -13.85
N LEU A 30 0.18 -10.58 -15.11
CA LEU A 30 0.61 -9.57 -16.10
C LEU A 30 -0.53 -8.56 -16.26
N ALA A 31 -0.33 -7.37 -15.68
CA ALA A 31 -1.22 -6.23 -15.78
C ALA A 31 -1.60 -5.94 -17.24
N GLY A 32 -2.84 -5.54 -17.47
CA GLY A 32 -3.21 -4.96 -18.77
C GLY A 32 -2.44 -3.66 -18.99
N GLU A 33 -2.48 -2.75 -18.00
CA GLU A 33 -1.76 -1.48 -18.02
C GLU A 33 -1.16 -1.14 -16.65
N TRP A 34 -0.01 -0.45 -16.66
CA TRP A 34 0.57 0.14 -15.45
C TRP A 34 -0.03 1.52 -15.20
N GLU A 35 -0.13 1.92 -13.93
CA GLU A 35 -0.58 3.28 -13.62
C GLU A 35 0.34 4.32 -14.28
N SER A 36 -0.26 5.30 -14.94
CA SER A 36 0.41 6.53 -15.36
C SER A 36 0.22 7.60 -14.29
N ARG A 37 1.20 8.49 -14.19
CA ARG A 37 1.16 9.62 -13.24
C ARG A 37 1.54 10.91 -13.94
N GLU A 38 0.79 11.95 -13.63
CA GLU A 38 0.95 13.28 -14.18
C GLU A 38 1.56 14.21 -13.13
N ALA A 39 2.44 15.12 -13.57
CA ALA A 39 3.03 16.12 -12.70
C ALA A 39 1.97 17.06 -12.10
N TYR A 40 0.98 17.42 -12.92
CA TYR A 40 -0.12 18.29 -12.55
C TYR A 40 -1.44 17.67 -13.04
N VAL A 41 -2.28 17.28 -12.08
CA VAL A 41 -3.59 16.68 -12.35
C VAL A 41 -4.63 17.73 -12.75
N GLN A 42 -4.48 18.94 -12.24
CA GLN A 42 -5.34 20.07 -12.56
C GLN A 42 -4.50 21.32 -12.82
N PRO A 43 -5.00 22.27 -13.63
CA PRO A 43 -4.33 23.55 -13.82
C PRO A 43 -4.16 24.29 -12.49
N PRO A 44 -3.03 24.99 -12.27
CA PRO A 44 -2.72 25.63 -10.99
C PRO A 44 -3.65 26.81 -10.66
N TRP A 45 -4.34 27.37 -11.66
CA TRP A 45 -5.32 28.45 -11.47
C TRP A 45 -6.75 27.94 -11.23
N ARG A 46 -7.00 26.63 -11.32
CA ARG A 46 -8.31 26.07 -10.98
C ARG A 46 -8.38 25.87 -9.47
N GLU A 47 -9.46 26.31 -8.86
CA GLU A 47 -9.71 26.03 -7.44
C GLU A 47 -9.76 24.51 -7.21
N PRO A 48 -9.39 24.02 -6.02
CA PRO A 48 -9.55 22.61 -5.69
C PRO A 48 -11.02 22.27 -5.46
N PRO A 49 -11.43 21.00 -5.67
CA PRO A 49 -12.77 20.54 -5.32
C PRO A 49 -13.16 20.89 -3.88
N HIS A 50 -14.44 21.17 -3.64
CA HIS A 50 -14.94 21.53 -2.32
C HIS A 50 -14.96 20.30 -1.40
N VAL A 51 -13.98 20.24 -0.48
CA VAL A 51 -13.80 19.18 0.50
C VAL A 51 -13.83 19.77 1.90
N ILE A 52 -14.66 19.19 2.77
CA ILE A 52 -14.80 19.58 4.18
C ILE A 52 -14.19 18.48 5.05
N ILE A 53 -13.08 18.81 5.72
CA ILE A 53 -12.39 17.94 6.67
C ILE A 53 -12.42 18.62 8.05
N ASP A 54 -13.48 18.38 8.79
CA ASP A 54 -13.66 18.87 10.15
C ASP A 54 -13.01 17.93 11.19
N GLU A 55 -12.89 18.42 12.43
CA GLU A 55 -12.56 17.57 13.57
C GLU A 55 -13.66 16.53 13.81
N ARG A 56 -13.29 15.40 14.45
CA ARG A 56 -14.13 14.21 14.63
C ARG A 56 -15.55 14.53 15.12
N GLU A 57 -15.67 15.21 16.25
CA GLU A 57 -16.97 15.52 16.87
C GLU A 57 -17.83 16.46 16.02
N LYS A 58 -17.18 17.45 15.39
CA LYS A 58 -17.84 18.39 14.49
C LYS A 58 -18.33 17.71 13.22
N ALA A 59 -17.53 16.82 12.64
CA ALA A 59 -17.91 16.05 11.45
C ALA A 59 -19.15 15.18 11.69
N VAL A 60 -19.22 14.49 12.84
CA VAL A 60 -20.41 13.72 13.24
C VAL A 60 -21.63 14.64 13.43
N THR A 61 -21.46 15.76 14.12
CA THR A 61 -22.54 16.73 14.37
C THR A 61 -23.10 17.30 13.06
N VAL A 62 -22.22 17.66 12.13
CA VAL A 62 -22.59 18.17 10.80
C VAL A 62 -23.32 17.09 10.00
N HIS A 63 -22.81 15.86 10.01
CA HIS A 63 -23.47 14.73 9.37
C HIS A 63 -24.89 14.52 9.91
N ASP A 64 -25.07 14.45 11.23
CA ASP A 64 -26.37 14.19 11.85
C ASP A 64 -27.36 15.32 11.61
N ARG A 65 -26.88 16.56 11.57
CA ARG A 65 -27.69 17.71 11.15
C ARG A 65 -28.16 17.54 9.69
N MET A 66 -27.28 17.16 8.77
CA MET A 66 -27.64 16.94 7.36
C MET A 66 -28.61 15.78 7.18
N VAL A 67 -28.51 14.72 8.00
CA VAL A 67 -29.50 13.63 8.04
C VAL A 67 -30.89 14.16 8.42
N LYS A 68 -30.95 15.00 9.46
CA LYS A 68 -32.22 15.57 9.96
C LYS A 68 -32.84 16.55 8.97
N GLU A 69 -32.03 17.41 8.37
CA GLU A 69 -32.48 18.39 7.38
C GLU A 69 -32.92 17.73 6.07
N ASN A 70 -32.26 16.63 5.68
CA ASN A 70 -32.55 15.83 4.48
C ASN A 70 -32.67 16.68 3.20
N THR A 71 -31.89 17.75 3.09
CA THR A 71 -31.88 18.71 1.98
C THR A 71 -31.02 18.26 0.80
N ARG A 72 -30.10 17.32 1.03
CA ARG A 72 -29.20 16.74 0.03
C ARG A 72 -29.31 15.22 0.05
N VAL A 73 -29.12 14.58 -1.10
CA VAL A 73 -28.93 13.12 -1.12
C VAL A 73 -27.60 12.81 -0.46
N MET A 74 -27.64 12.01 0.60
CA MET A 74 -26.42 11.60 1.29
C MET A 74 -25.93 10.28 0.74
N VAL A 75 -24.64 10.24 0.46
CA VAL A 75 -23.97 9.07 -0.09
C VAL A 75 -22.78 8.76 0.79
N HIS A 76 -22.60 7.49 1.12
CA HIS A 76 -21.44 7.01 1.87
C HIS A 76 -20.62 6.11 0.95
N THR A 77 -19.30 6.28 0.96
CA THR A 77 -18.37 5.48 0.14
C THR A 77 -17.30 4.88 1.02
N ASP A 78 -16.89 3.66 0.70
CA ASP A 78 -15.86 2.95 1.46
C ASP A 78 -15.05 2.00 0.55
N GLY A 79 -13.81 1.71 0.96
CA GLY A 79 -12.93 0.73 0.36
C GLY A 79 -12.48 -0.33 1.39
N SER A 80 -12.58 -1.61 1.03
CA SER A 80 -12.23 -2.69 1.97
C SER A 80 -11.39 -3.79 1.33
N GLY A 81 -10.48 -4.35 2.11
CA GLY A 81 -9.66 -5.51 1.73
C GLY A 81 -10.19 -6.79 2.39
N TYR A 82 -10.29 -7.88 1.63
CA TYR A 82 -10.64 -9.19 2.17
C TYR A 82 -9.97 -10.33 1.39
N GLN A 83 -9.22 -11.19 2.08
CA GLN A 83 -8.55 -12.38 1.52
C GLN A 83 -7.76 -12.09 0.22
N GLY A 84 -7.03 -10.96 0.16
CA GLY A 84 -6.25 -10.60 -1.02
C GLY A 84 -7.05 -9.90 -2.13
N TYR A 85 -8.32 -9.54 -1.89
CA TYR A 85 -9.17 -8.81 -2.83
C TYR A 85 -9.52 -7.42 -2.29
N ILE A 86 -9.65 -6.46 -3.19
CA ILE A 86 -10.04 -5.09 -2.86
C ILE A 86 -11.43 -4.82 -3.44
N GLY A 87 -12.33 -4.39 -2.56
CA GLY A 87 -13.68 -3.97 -2.86
C GLY A 87 -13.87 -2.49 -2.64
N THR A 88 -14.82 -1.91 -3.36
CA THR A 88 -15.34 -0.55 -3.13
C THR A 88 -16.86 -0.59 -3.05
N SER A 89 -17.44 0.38 -2.38
CA SER A 89 -18.88 0.52 -2.30
C SER A 89 -19.37 1.96 -2.29
N ILE A 90 -20.66 2.07 -2.60
CA ILE A 90 -21.47 3.27 -2.45
C ILE A 90 -22.75 2.83 -1.73
N ALA A 91 -23.15 3.55 -0.69
CA ALA A 91 -24.42 3.38 0.00
C ALA A 91 -25.20 4.69 -0.02
N ILE A 92 -26.51 4.61 -0.34
CA ILE A 92 -27.45 5.72 -0.28
C ILE A 92 -28.60 5.30 0.63
N PRO A 93 -28.48 5.52 1.96
CA PRO A 93 -29.47 5.04 2.92
C PRO A 93 -30.89 5.52 2.64
N GLN A 94 -31.07 6.80 2.25
CA GLN A 94 -32.38 7.38 1.94
C GLN A 94 -33.13 6.64 0.84
N LEU A 95 -32.39 6.09 -0.13
CA LEU A 95 -32.96 5.38 -1.28
C LEU A 95 -32.90 3.86 -1.11
N ARG A 96 -32.34 3.36 0.01
CA ARG A 96 -32.03 1.94 0.24
C ARG A 96 -31.25 1.31 -0.93
N ARG A 97 -30.38 2.10 -1.55
CA ARG A 97 -29.54 1.67 -2.69
C ARG A 97 -28.11 1.46 -2.25
N GLN A 98 -27.50 0.43 -2.79
CA GLN A 98 -26.08 0.13 -2.61
C GLN A 98 -25.50 -0.31 -3.95
N MET A 99 -24.27 0.08 -4.20
CA MET A 99 -23.49 -0.38 -5.35
C MET A 99 -22.16 -0.88 -4.81
N THR A 100 -21.65 -1.96 -5.40
CA THR A 100 -20.42 -2.59 -4.98
C THR A 100 -19.64 -3.07 -6.19
N GLU A 101 -18.32 -2.97 -6.12
CA GLU A 101 -17.45 -3.49 -7.16
C GLU A 101 -16.15 -4.04 -6.57
N CYS A 102 -15.67 -5.16 -7.10
CA CYS A 102 -14.33 -5.64 -6.80
C CYS A 102 -13.38 -5.04 -7.84
N ILE A 103 -12.49 -4.16 -7.38
CA ILE A 103 -11.64 -3.36 -8.28
C ILE A 103 -10.29 -4.02 -8.57
N GLY A 104 -9.97 -5.10 -7.88
CA GLY A 104 -8.66 -5.74 -8.00
C GLY A 104 -8.34 -6.67 -6.84
N THR A 105 -7.10 -7.13 -6.87
CA THR A 105 -6.46 -7.88 -5.79
C THR A 105 -5.51 -6.98 -5.01
N GLU A 106 -5.07 -7.39 -3.83
CA GLU A 106 -4.02 -6.69 -3.05
C GLU A 106 -2.67 -6.64 -3.77
N GLU A 107 -2.49 -7.48 -4.79
CA GLU A 107 -1.32 -7.48 -5.67
C GLU A 107 -1.38 -6.38 -6.74
N THR A 108 -2.58 -5.97 -7.15
CA THR A 108 -2.79 -5.01 -8.25
C THR A 108 -3.30 -3.67 -7.76
N SER A 109 -4.05 -3.66 -6.66
CA SER A 109 -4.72 -2.50 -6.10
C SER A 109 -4.45 -2.33 -4.59
N THR A 110 -5.03 -1.29 -4.01
CA THR A 110 -4.89 -0.95 -2.59
C THR A 110 -6.24 -0.53 -2.02
N VAL A 111 -6.42 -0.68 -0.71
CA VAL A 111 -7.62 -0.18 -0.02
C VAL A 111 -7.83 1.32 -0.29
N TYR A 112 -6.76 2.12 -0.23
CA TYR A 112 -6.80 3.54 -0.62
C TYR A 112 -7.36 3.79 -2.03
N ALA A 113 -7.04 2.93 -3.00
CA ALA A 113 -7.63 3.00 -4.33
C ALA A 113 -9.11 2.59 -4.33
N GLY A 114 -9.50 1.63 -3.48
CA GLY A 114 -10.90 1.29 -3.22
C GLY A 114 -11.71 2.48 -2.71
N GLU A 115 -11.16 3.21 -1.74
CA GLU A 115 -11.75 4.45 -1.20
C GLU A 115 -11.98 5.50 -2.30
N ALA A 116 -10.91 5.85 -3.02
CA ALA A 116 -10.99 6.83 -4.10
C ALA A 116 -11.92 6.38 -5.24
N CYS A 117 -11.95 5.08 -5.54
CA CYS A 117 -12.82 4.52 -6.57
C CYS A 117 -14.30 4.66 -6.21
N GLY A 118 -14.66 4.56 -4.92
CA GLY A 118 -16.04 4.76 -4.46
C GLY A 118 -16.54 6.18 -4.74
N ILE A 119 -15.70 7.18 -4.46
CA ILE A 119 -15.96 8.59 -4.78
C ILE A 119 -16.08 8.77 -6.30
N ARG A 120 -15.12 8.25 -7.07
CA ARG A 120 -15.13 8.32 -8.55
C ARG A 120 -16.40 7.73 -9.15
N PHE A 121 -16.79 6.53 -8.71
CA PHE A 121 -18.03 5.89 -9.16
C PHE A 121 -19.24 6.73 -8.81
N ARG A 122 -19.27 7.34 -7.62
CA ARG A 122 -20.41 8.16 -7.25
C ARG A 122 -20.53 9.39 -8.15
N LEU A 123 -19.43 10.10 -8.38
CA LEU A 123 -19.41 11.27 -9.27
C LEU A 123 -19.83 10.89 -10.69
N GLY A 124 -19.29 9.81 -11.25
CA GLY A 124 -19.68 9.34 -12.59
C GLY A 124 -21.16 8.93 -12.69
N THR A 125 -21.73 8.33 -11.63
CA THR A 125 -23.16 8.02 -11.61
C THR A 125 -24.05 9.24 -11.45
N LEU A 126 -23.59 10.32 -10.80
CA LEU A 126 -24.37 11.56 -10.69
C LEU A 126 -24.69 12.16 -12.05
N LEU A 127 -23.69 12.25 -12.94
CA LEU A 127 -23.86 12.76 -14.30
C LEU A 127 -24.93 12.01 -15.09
N ARG A 128 -25.10 10.71 -14.84
CA ARG A 128 -26.09 9.87 -15.53
C ARG A 128 -27.51 10.00 -14.97
N PHE A 129 -27.66 10.31 -13.68
CA PHE A 129 -28.96 10.29 -13.00
C PHE A 129 -29.52 11.68 -12.69
N ALA A 130 -28.71 12.73 -12.79
CA ALA A 130 -29.13 14.09 -12.42
C ALA A 130 -30.18 14.70 -13.38
N ASP A 131 -30.27 14.20 -14.61
CA ASP A 131 -31.30 14.58 -15.56
C ASP A 131 -32.63 13.86 -15.27
N ASP A 132 -32.57 12.58 -14.90
CA ASP A 132 -33.75 11.75 -14.62
C ASP A 132 -34.37 12.04 -13.24
N ASP A 133 -33.54 12.37 -12.23
CA ASP A 133 -33.98 12.59 -10.85
C ASP A 133 -33.30 13.82 -10.25
N LYS A 134 -34.08 14.90 -10.15
CA LYS A 134 -33.65 16.21 -9.62
C LYS A 134 -33.12 16.14 -8.20
N ARG A 135 -33.41 15.09 -7.41
CA ARG A 135 -32.81 14.91 -6.07
C ARG A 135 -31.29 14.80 -6.14
N PHE A 136 -30.75 14.30 -7.25
CA PHE A 136 -29.31 14.21 -7.45
C PHE A 136 -28.64 15.51 -7.88
N ARG A 137 -29.37 16.64 -7.94
CA ARG A 137 -28.78 17.98 -8.16
C ARG A 137 -28.09 18.55 -6.92
N LYS A 138 -28.37 18.03 -5.73
CA LYS A 138 -27.69 18.41 -4.48
C LYS A 138 -27.28 17.19 -3.69
N VAL A 139 -25.97 16.92 -3.61
CA VAL A 139 -25.44 15.66 -3.09
C VAL A 139 -24.28 15.91 -2.13
N ALA A 140 -24.32 15.21 -1.00
CA ALA A 140 -23.24 15.16 -0.03
C ALA A 140 -22.62 13.76 -0.07
N ILE A 141 -21.33 13.65 -0.40
CA ILE A 141 -20.58 12.40 -0.43
C ILE A 141 -19.70 12.34 0.82
N PHE A 142 -19.92 11.33 1.64
CA PHE A 142 -19.21 11.06 2.88
C PHE A 142 -18.22 9.91 2.67
N SER A 143 -16.98 10.11 3.09
CA SER A 143 -15.93 9.08 3.11
C SER A 143 -15.14 9.21 4.40
N ASP A 144 -14.72 8.08 4.98
CA ASP A 144 -13.82 8.08 6.13
C ASP A 144 -12.33 8.11 5.76
N SER A 145 -12.03 7.97 4.46
CA SER A 145 -10.68 8.10 3.92
C SER A 145 -10.24 9.55 3.81
N ARG A 146 -9.78 10.09 4.95
CA ARG A 146 -9.15 11.42 5.01
C ARG A 146 -8.04 11.58 3.97
N ALA A 147 -7.27 10.52 3.74
CA ALA A 147 -6.18 10.52 2.76
C ALA A 147 -6.69 10.69 1.32
N ALA A 148 -7.79 10.03 0.93
CA ALA A 148 -8.38 10.18 -0.40
C ALA A 148 -8.90 11.61 -0.60
N LEU A 149 -9.64 12.14 0.37
CA LEU A 149 -10.18 13.50 0.34
C LEU A 149 -9.08 14.58 0.28
N GLN A 150 -8.01 14.44 1.07
CA GLN A 150 -6.84 15.31 0.99
C GLN A 150 -6.14 15.22 -0.38
N SER A 151 -6.12 14.04 -0.99
CA SER A 151 -5.53 13.86 -2.32
C SER A 151 -6.37 14.49 -3.42
N ILE A 152 -7.70 14.52 -3.27
CA ILE A 152 -8.60 15.24 -4.19
C ILE A 152 -8.38 16.75 -4.07
N GLN A 153 -8.24 17.28 -2.84
CA GLN A 153 -8.00 18.70 -2.62
C GLN A 153 -6.60 19.14 -3.06
N ASN A 154 -5.58 18.29 -2.88
CA ASN A 154 -4.20 18.56 -3.24
C ASN A 154 -3.56 17.33 -3.88
N PRO A 155 -3.78 17.10 -5.19
CA PRO A 155 -3.29 15.92 -5.89
C PRO A 155 -1.76 15.92 -5.98
N LYS A 156 -1.17 14.81 -5.55
CA LYS A 156 0.28 14.55 -5.62
C LYS A 156 0.57 13.42 -6.59
N MET A 157 1.82 13.31 -7.03
CA MET A 157 2.33 12.19 -7.84
C MET A 157 2.50 10.87 -7.03
N ALA A 158 1.43 10.44 -6.36
CA ALA A 158 1.38 9.21 -5.57
C ALA A 158 0.78 8.04 -6.36
N SER A 159 0.89 6.82 -5.83
CA SER A 159 0.21 5.66 -6.43
C SER A 159 -1.29 5.76 -6.21
N GLY A 160 -2.10 5.37 -7.20
CA GLY A 160 -3.54 5.56 -7.21
C GLY A 160 -3.98 6.94 -7.75
N GLN A 161 -3.05 7.76 -8.27
CA GLN A 161 -3.36 9.09 -8.81
C GLN A 161 -4.41 9.05 -9.93
N THR A 162 -4.48 7.96 -10.71
CA THR A 162 -5.54 7.78 -11.72
C THR A 162 -6.94 7.96 -11.13
N TYR A 163 -7.24 7.34 -9.98
CA TYR A 163 -8.55 7.49 -9.34
C TYR A 163 -8.79 8.92 -8.84
N ILE A 164 -7.75 9.57 -8.32
CA ILE A 164 -7.83 10.97 -7.85
C ILE A 164 -8.06 11.93 -9.01
N ARG A 165 -7.35 11.74 -10.11
CA ARG A 165 -7.53 12.49 -11.36
C ARG A 165 -8.95 12.35 -11.85
N ASP A 166 -9.45 11.13 -11.97
CA ASP A 166 -10.82 10.88 -12.42
C ASP A 166 -11.86 11.49 -11.47
N CYS A 167 -11.64 11.44 -10.15
CA CYS A 167 -12.48 12.16 -9.17
C CYS A 167 -12.51 13.66 -9.44
N ILE A 168 -11.35 14.29 -9.67
CA ILE A 168 -11.27 15.74 -9.92
C ILE A 168 -11.98 16.10 -11.23
N HIS A 169 -11.74 15.36 -12.31
CA HIS A 169 -12.43 15.60 -13.58
C HIS A 169 -13.95 15.47 -13.44
N LEU A 170 -14.42 14.34 -12.89
CA LEU A 170 -15.85 14.09 -12.72
C LEU A 170 -16.51 15.06 -11.75
N TYR A 171 -15.79 15.53 -10.73
CA TYR A 171 -16.27 16.57 -9.83
C TYR A 171 -16.56 17.86 -10.60
N TRP A 172 -15.62 18.31 -11.43
CA TRP A 172 -15.81 19.51 -12.23
C TRP A 172 -16.89 19.34 -13.28
N GLU A 173 -16.99 18.18 -13.94
CA GLU A 173 -18.10 17.88 -14.84
C GLU A 173 -19.46 17.95 -14.12
N CYS A 174 -19.54 17.48 -12.86
CA CYS A 174 -20.76 17.60 -12.06
C CYS A 174 -21.11 19.07 -11.81
N VAL A 175 -20.13 19.87 -11.39
CA VAL A 175 -20.32 21.31 -11.11
C VAL A 175 -20.71 22.07 -12.37
N ASP A 176 -20.01 21.83 -13.48
CA ASP A 176 -20.27 22.46 -14.79
C ASP A 176 -21.66 22.05 -15.34
N SER A 177 -22.17 20.88 -14.94
CA SER A 177 -23.53 20.40 -15.24
C SER A 177 -24.59 20.91 -14.25
N GLY A 178 -24.24 21.80 -13.32
CA GLY A 178 -25.18 22.38 -12.33
C GLY A 178 -25.55 21.42 -11.19
N ILE A 179 -24.69 20.46 -10.85
CA ILE A 179 -24.85 19.57 -9.70
C ILE A 179 -24.02 20.12 -8.53
N ASP A 180 -24.69 20.47 -7.44
CA ASP A 180 -24.05 20.87 -6.17
C ASP A 180 -23.53 19.64 -5.44
N VAL A 181 -22.22 19.40 -5.54
CA VAL A 181 -21.52 18.28 -4.89
C VAL A 181 -20.59 18.81 -3.79
N VAL A 182 -20.77 18.26 -2.59
CA VAL A 182 -19.89 18.51 -1.45
C VAL A 182 -19.30 17.20 -0.94
N LEU A 183 -17.98 17.15 -0.76
CA LEU A 183 -17.28 16.00 -0.18
C LEU A 183 -17.02 16.25 1.31
N HIS A 184 -17.46 15.34 2.17
CA HIS A 184 -17.28 15.41 3.62
C HIS A 184 -16.44 14.26 4.12
N TRP A 185 -15.46 14.57 4.97
CA TRP A 185 -14.84 13.57 5.80
C TRP A 185 -15.74 13.23 6.99
N ILE A 186 -15.84 11.96 7.33
CA ILE A 186 -16.43 11.46 8.57
C ILE A 186 -15.47 10.49 9.27
N PRO A 187 -15.49 10.38 10.59
CA PRO A 187 -14.69 9.38 11.27
C PRO A 187 -15.18 7.96 10.98
N GLY A 188 -14.24 7.07 10.67
CA GLY A 188 -14.51 5.63 10.57
C GLY A 188 -14.81 5.02 11.94
N HIS A 189 -15.56 3.91 11.94
CA HIS A 189 -15.93 3.13 13.14
C HIS A 189 -16.73 3.86 14.24
N GLU A 190 -17.39 4.97 13.91
CA GLU A 190 -18.22 5.75 14.85
C GLU A 190 -19.72 5.39 14.83
N SER A 191 -20.03 4.16 14.41
CA SER A 191 -21.42 3.68 14.31
C SER A 191 -22.34 4.55 13.44
N ILE A 192 -21.78 5.33 12.50
CA ILE A 192 -22.55 6.11 11.53
C ILE A 192 -23.24 5.11 10.59
N PRO A 193 -24.59 5.00 10.60
CA PRO A 193 -25.26 3.89 9.93
C PRO A 193 -24.97 3.79 8.43
N GLY A 194 -24.89 4.93 7.75
CA GLY A 194 -24.55 4.99 6.32
C GLY A 194 -23.13 4.51 6.03
N ASN A 195 -22.15 4.90 6.86
CA ASN A 195 -20.76 4.47 6.71
C ASN A 195 -20.60 2.98 6.97
N GLU A 196 -21.24 2.45 8.02
CA GLU A 196 -21.19 1.02 8.29
C GLU A 196 -21.82 0.18 7.17
N VAL A 197 -22.89 0.70 6.55
CA VAL A 197 -23.49 0.04 5.39
C VAL A 197 -22.52 0.02 4.22
N ALA A 198 -21.79 1.11 3.98
CA ALA A 198 -20.74 1.18 2.97
C ALA A 198 -19.59 0.21 3.28
N ASP A 199 -19.06 0.19 4.52
CA ASP A 199 -17.99 -0.75 4.94
C ASP A 199 -18.39 -2.21 4.73
N ARG A 200 -19.56 -2.60 5.23
CA ARG A 200 -20.07 -3.96 5.03
C ARG A 200 -20.26 -4.27 3.55
N ALA A 201 -20.67 -3.30 2.74
CA ALA A 201 -20.86 -3.48 1.30
C ALA A 201 -19.52 -3.63 0.57
N ALA A 202 -18.50 -2.84 0.90
CA ALA A 202 -17.18 -2.90 0.30
C ALA A 202 -16.51 -4.24 0.64
N LYS A 203 -16.63 -4.69 1.90
CA LYS A 203 -16.15 -6.00 2.33
C LYS A 203 -16.87 -7.15 1.62
N ARG A 204 -18.19 -7.04 1.40
CA ARG A 204 -18.94 -8.00 0.58
C ARG A 204 -18.44 -8.02 -0.86
N ALA A 205 -18.09 -6.87 -1.44
CA ALA A 205 -17.53 -6.78 -2.79
C ALA A 205 -16.20 -7.56 -2.90
N ALA A 206 -15.29 -7.34 -1.95
CA ALA A 206 -14.03 -8.08 -1.86
C ALA A 206 -14.26 -9.59 -1.65
N MET A 207 -15.20 -9.97 -0.77
CA MET A 207 -15.57 -11.38 -0.55
C MET A 207 -16.12 -12.04 -1.81
N MET A 208 -16.95 -11.34 -2.59
CA MET A 208 -17.46 -11.85 -3.86
C MET A 208 -16.33 -12.03 -4.88
N GLY A 209 -15.34 -11.14 -4.89
CA GLY A 209 -14.09 -11.32 -5.64
C GLY A 209 -13.35 -12.59 -5.25
N ALA A 210 -13.16 -12.81 -3.95
CA ALA A 210 -12.53 -14.01 -3.42
C ALA A 210 -13.29 -15.30 -3.76
N ARG A 211 -14.62 -15.31 -3.59
CA ARG A 211 -15.48 -16.47 -3.90
C ARG A 211 -15.46 -16.84 -5.36
N ARG A 212 -15.48 -15.84 -6.25
CA ARG A 212 -15.41 -16.04 -7.70
C ARG A 212 -13.98 -16.29 -8.19
N GLN A 213 -13.00 -16.19 -7.30
CA GLN A 213 -11.57 -16.25 -7.63
C GLN A 213 -11.25 -15.33 -8.82
N ILE A 214 -11.75 -14.09 -8.77
CA ILE A 214 -11.55 -13.11 -9.85
C ILE A 214 -10.04 -12.96 -10.05
N VAL A 215 -9.52 -13.54 -11.14
CA VAL A 215 -8.11 -13.34 -11.44
C VAL A 215 -7.97 -11.91 -11.95
N PRO A 216 -6.79 -11.28 -11.78
CA PRO A 216 -6.58 -9.95 -12.29
C PRO A 216 -7.08 -9.80 -13.74
N GLY A 217 -6.86 -10.80 -14.60
CA GLY A 217 -7.31 -10.87 -16.01
C GLY A 217 -8.81 -10.68 -16.26
N ASP A 218 -9.67 -10.98 -15.30
CA ASP A 218 -11.14 -10.88 -15.45
C ASP A 218 -11.66 -9.44 -15.32
N ILE A 219 -10.84 -8.56 -14.76
CA ILE A 219 -11.19 -7.16 -14.53
C ILE A 219 -10.81 -6.35 -15.78
N LYS A 220 -11.83 -5.87 -16.49
CA LYS A 220 -11.64 -4.95 -17.63
C LYS A 220 -10.95 -3.67 -17.16
N ASN A 221 -10.03 -3.14 -17.99
CA ASN A 221 -9.29 -1.90 -17.73
C ASN A 221 -8.50 -1.90 -16.40
N ARG A 222 -7.92 -3.05 -16.05
CA ARG A 222 -7.13 -3.20 -14.82
C ARG A 222 -5.83 -2.40 -14.88
N ILE A 223 -5.66 -1.53 -13.89
CA ILE A 223 -4.44 -0.75 -13.65
C ILE A 223 -3.61 -1.41 -12.54
N MET A 224 -2.34 -1.70 -12.80
CA MET A 224 -1.40 -2.11 -11.78
C MET A 224 -0.85 -0.89 -11.02
N LEU A 225 -1.20 -0.80 -9.74
CA LEU A 225 -0.68 0.26 -8.88
C LEU A 225 0.76 -0.04 -8.45
N GLY A 226 1.65 0.94 -8.62
CA GLY A 226 3.04 0.85 -8.19
C GLY A 226 3.19 0.62 -6.69
N ALA A 227 2.26 1.09 -5.85
CA ALA A 227 2.24 0.77 -4.43
C ALA A 227 1.95 -0.72 -4.18
N ALA A 228 1.02 -1.32 -4.94
CA ALA A 228 0.72 -2.75 -4.84
C ALA A 228 1.90 -3.59 -5.35
N ALA A 229 2.51 -3.20 -6.48
CA ALA A 229 3.72 -3.84 -7.00
C ALA A 229 4.89 -3.78 -6.00
N LYS A 230 5.15 -2.61 -5.40
CA LYS A 230 6.19 -2.45 -4.36
C LYS A 230 5.88 -3.30 -3.13
N ARG A 231 4.60 -3.39 -2.72
CA ARG A 231 4.18 -4.26 -1.60
C ARG A 231 4.48 -5.72 -1.93
N ARG A 232 4.10 -6.19 -3.12
CA ARG A 232 4.37 -7.55 -3.59
C ARG A 232 5.86 -7.88 -3.57
N ILE A 233 6.69 -7.04 -4.20
CA ILE A 233 8.15 -7.24 -4.25
C ILE A 233 8.74 -7.33 -2.84
N ARG A 234 8.32 -6.44 -1.92
CA ARG A 234 8.77 -6.49 -0.52
C ARG A 234 8.34 -7.76 0.20
N HIS A 235 7.11 -8.21 -0.04
CA HIS A 235 6.58 -9.42 0.56
C HIS A 235 7.35 -10.66 0.08
N GLU A 236 7.55 -10.79 -1.23
CA GLU A 236 8.33 -11.88 -1.83
C GLU A 236 9.79 -11.86 -1.37
N ALA A 237 10.43 -10.68 -1.34
CA ALA A 237 11.79 -10.52 -0.85
C ALA A 237 11.91 -10.95 0.63
N LYS A 238 10.92 -10.59 1.47
CA LYS A 238 10.87 -11.00 2.88
C LYS A 238 10.68 -12.51 3.01
N ALA A 239 9.77 -13.12 2.25
CA ALA A 239 9.53 -14.56 2.27
C ALA A 239 10.78 -15.35 1.82
N ALA A 240 11.46 -14.89 0.76
CA ALA A 240 12.72 -15.47 0.31
C ALA A 240 13.83 -15.33 1.37
N TRP A 241 13.87 -14.18 2.06
CA TRP A 241 14.82 -13.96 3.15
C TRP A 241 14.58 -14.90 4.33
N GLU A 242 13.33 -15.05 4.78
CA GLU A 242 12.93 -15.98 5.84
C GLU A 242 13.28 -17.43 5.47
N LYS A 243 12.94 -17.87 4.26
CA LYS A 243 13.29 -19.21 3.76
C LYS A 243 14.79 -19.46 3.77
N THR A 244 15.58 -18.50 3.28
CA THR A 244 17.04 -18.61 3.25
C THR A 244 17.64 -18.59 4.66
N TRP A 245 17.07 -17.77 5.55
CA TRP A 245 17.44 -17.73 6.96
C TRP A 245 17.24 -19.10 7.59
N ASP A 246 16.06 -19.69 7.45
CA ASP A 246 15.70 -20.97 8.07
C ASP A 246 16.57 -22.12 7.54
N GLN A 247 16.82 -22.16 6.23
CA GLN A 247 17.66 -23.19 5.61
C GLN A 247 19.16 -23.05 5.92
N SER A 248 19.62 -21.88 6.38
CA SER A 248 21.03 -21.65 6.68
C SER A 248 21.54 -22.51 7.85
N LYS A 249 22.50 -23.39 7.55
CA LYS A 249 23.18 -24.27 8.53
C LYS A 249 24.26 -23.53 9.35
N SER A 250 24.85 -22.46 8.81
CA SER A 250 25.98 -21.74 9.41
C SER A 250 25.58 -20.65 10.42
N GLY A 251 24.28 -20.35 10.53
CA GLY A 251 23.75 -19.23 11.33
C GLY A 251 23.28 -19.58 12.75
N LYS A 252 23.54 -20.80 13.27
CA LYS A 252 22.98 -21.26 14.56
C LYS A 252 23.12 -20.27 15.74
N PRO A 253 24.29 -19.65 16.01
CA PRO A 253 24.40 -18.68 17.11
C PRO A 253 23.66 -17.38 16.85
N THR A 254 23.69 -16.89 15.60
CA THR A 254 22.96 -15.68 15.23
C THR A 254 21.45 -15.89 15.29
N LYS A 255 20.96 -17.12 15.00
CA LYS A 255 19.56 -17.54 15.17
C LYS A 255 19.11 -17.56 16.64
N LYS A 256 20.01 -17.77 17.61
CA LYS A 256 19.68 -17.63 19.04
C LYS A 256 19.36 -16.18 19.41
N LEU A 257 20.10 -15.23 18.83
CA LEU A 257 19.95 -13.79 19.10
C LEU A 257 18.81 -13.17 18.28
N ILE A 258 18.65 -13.65 17.05
CA ILE A 258 17.67 -13.17 16.08
C ILE A 258 16.87 -14.38 15.60
N PRO A 259 15.78 -14.75 16.28
CA PRO A 259 15.00 -15.94 15.91
C PRO A 259 14.41 -15.80 14.51
N ARG A 260 13.93 -14.60 14.17
CA ARG A 260 13.39 -14.28 12.84
C ARG A 260 14.00 -13.02 12.27
N PRO A 261 14.32 -13.00 10.96
CA PRO A 261 14.75 -11.81 10.28
C PRO A 261 13.63 -10.76 10.28
N SER A 262 13.97 -9.52 10.61
CA SER A 262 13.00 -8.43 10.66
C SER A 262 13.65 -7.10 10.29
N ARG A 263 12.84 -6.11 9.89
CA ARG A 263 13.35 -4.76 9.60
C ARG A 263 13.97 -4.11 10.82
N GLY A 264 13.43 -4.34 12.02
CA GLY A 264 14.00 -3.86 13.28
C GLY A 264 15.41 -4.39 13.53
N ASN A 265 15.64 -5.66 13.19
CA ASN A 265 16.98 -6.26 13.29
C ASN A 265 17.97 -5.62 12.31
N LEU A 266 17.53 -5.21 11.12
CA LEU A 266 18.37 -4.50 10.15
C LEU A 266 18.64 -3.05 10.57
N GLN A 267 17.65 -2.37 11.16
CA GLN A 267 17.77 -0.98 11.58
C GLN A 267 18.92 -0.79 12.57
N TYR A 268 19.13 -1.74 13.48
CA TYR A 268 20.24 -1.75 14.42
C TYR A 268 21.62 -1.66 13.74
N TRP A 269 21.75 -2.21 12.53
CA TRP A 269 23.02 -2.26 11.77
C TRP A 269 23.10 -1.23 10.65
N SER A 270 22.01 -0.49 10.37
CA SER A 270 21.87 0.36 9.18
C SER A 270 22.92 1.46 9.06
N ASN A 271 23.30 2.07 10.19
CA ASN A 271 24.26 3.18 10.24
C ASN A 271 25.69 2.74 10.57
N LEU A 272 25.92 1.43 10.71
CA LEU A 272 27.24 0.90 11.08
C LEU A 272 27.99 0.45 9.83
N ARG A 273 29.28 0.80 9.77
CA ARG A 273 30.17 0.27 8.73
C ARG A 273 30.18 -1.26 8.82
N LYS A 274 30.30 -1.92 7.66
CA LYS A 274 30.32 -3.39 7.56
C LYS A 274 31.32 -4.04 8.53
N ALA A 275 32.50 -3.45 8.70
CA ALA A 275 33.52 -3.92 9.63
C ALA A 275 33.07 -3.84 11.10
N THR A 276 32.43 -2.74 11.49
CA THR A 276 31.91 -2.53 12.85
C THR A 276 30.76 -3.49 13.16
N SER A 277 29.80 -3.63 12.26
CA SER A 277 28.71 -4.62 12.39
C SER A 277 29.27 -6.04 12.47
N SER A 278 30.37 -6.30 11.77
CA SER A 278 31.06 -7.59 11.83
C SER A 278 31.60 -7.91 13.21
N ILE A 279 32.37 -7.01 13.78
CA ILE A 279 32.94 -7.17 15.11
C ILE A 279 31.83 -7.33 16.15
N LEU A 280 30.80 -6.49 16.11
CA LEU A 280 29.69 -6.54 17.07
C LEU A 280 28.90 -7.85 17.00
N ILE A 281 28.67 -8.40 15.81
CA ILE A 281 28.04 -9.73 15.66
C ILE A 281 28.96 -10.82 16.21
N GLN A 282 30.27 -10.74 15.98
CA GLN A 282 31.23 -11.70 16.55
C GLN A 282 31.23 -11.66 18.08
N VAL A 283 31.22 -10.46 18.67
CA VAL A 283 31.11 -10.28 20.13
C VAL A 283 29.81 -10.91 20.65
N ARG A 284 28.67 -10.55 20.05
CA ARG A 284 27.36 -11.04 20.50
C ARG A 284 27.15 -12.54 20.31
N THR A 285 27.79 -13.13 19.31
CA THR A 285 27.75 -14.57 19.07
C THR A 285 28.86 -15.34 19.77
N GLU A 286 29.66 -14.65 20.60
CA GLU A 286 30.81 -15.20 21.33
C GLU A 286 31.86 -15.84 20.38
N ARG A 287 31.87 -15.40 19.11
CA ARG A 287 32.75 -15.87 18.05
C ARG A 287 33.79 -14.82 17.69
N ILE A 288 34.42 -14.26 18.70
CA ILE A 288 35.51 -13.31 18.55
C ILE A 288 36.83 -13.99 18.88
N ALA A 289 37.90 -13.69 18.13
CA ALA A 289 39.25 -14.12 18.45
C ALA A 289 39.83 -13.32 19.65
N LEU A 290 39.04 -13.14 20.71
CA LEU A 290 39.52 -12.49 21.95
C LEU A 290 40.59 -13.32 22.63
N GLY A 291 40.63 -14.65 22.39
CA GLY A 291 41.70 -15.51 22.90
C GLY A 291 43.10 -15.03 22.49
N THR A 292 43.26 -14.52 21.26
CA THR A 292 44.56 -14.01 20.78
C THR A 292 44.94 -12.67 21.43
N CYS A 293 43.98 -11.76 21.63
CA CYS A 293 44.20 -10.50 22.36
C CYS A 293 44.43 -10.72 23.87
N LEU A 294 43.68 -11.62 24.51
CA LEU A 294 43.80 -11.95 25.93
C LEU A 294 45.11 -12.70 26.23
N GLN A 295 45.58 -13.55 25.31
CA GLN A 295 46.92 -14.15 25.37
C GLN A 295 48.04 -13.09 25.34
N TYR A 296 47.91 -12.06 24.51
CA TYR A 296 48.83 -10.91 24.50
C TYR A 296 48.80 -10.12 25.82
N MET A 297 47.65 -10.09 26.52
CA MET A 297 47.48 -9.44 27.83
C MET A 297 47.74 -10.38 29.03
N LYS A 298 48.24 -11.60 28.81
CA LYS A 298 48.51 -12.63 29.84
C LYS A 298 47.33 -12.94 30.78
N LEU A 299 46.09 -12.81 30.31
CA LEU A 299 44.91 -13.24 31.06
C LEU A 299 44.40 -14.57 30.47
N SER A 300 44.38 -15.62 31.31
CA SER A 300 43.96 -16.96 30.90
C SER A 300 42.45 -17.03 30.69
N ALA A 301 42.01 -17.22 29.45
CA ALA A 301 40.67 -17.68 29.12
C ALA A 301 40.77 -19.06 28.45
N ALA A 302 40.21 -20.07 29.11
CA ALA A 302 40.19 -21.45 28.64
C ALA A 302 39.35 -21.60 27.36
N SER A 303 39.92 -22.37 26.42
CA SER A 303 39.27 -23.12 25.33
C SER A 303 38.18 -22.42 24.51
N PHE A 304 38.58 -21.75 23.41
CA PHE A 304 37.69 -21.53 22.26
C PHE A 304 38.43 -21.72 20.94
N ILE A 305 37.94 -22.66 20.13
CA ILE A 305 38.53 -23.07 18.84
C ILE A 305 38.18 -22.03 17.76
N PRO A 306 39.16 -21.44 17.05
CA PRO A 306 38.86 -20.53 15.95
C PRO A 306 38.50 -21.34 14.71
N ARG A 307 37.32 -21.09 14.14
CA ARG A 307 37.05 -21.44 12.73
C ARG A 307 36.74 -20.16 11.94
N PRO A 308 37.41 -19.92 10.81
CA PRO A 308 37.16 -18.72 10.00
C PRO A 308 35.89 -18.93 9.18
N TYR A 309 34.85 -18.12 9.39
CA TYR A 309 33.65 -18.19 8.56
C TYR A 309 33.20 -16.82 8.05
N LYS A 310 33.48 -16.59 6.75
CA LYS A 310 33.02 -15.45 5.93
C LYS A 310 31.52 -15.49 5.57
N VAL A 311 30.73 -16.46 6.05
CA VAL A 311 29.43 -16.79 5.43
C VAL A 311 28.22 -16.11 6.08
N VAL A 312 28.28 -15.68 7.34
CA VAL A 312 27.13 -15.04 8.01
C VAL A 312 26.89 -13.60 7.52
N TYR A 313 27.94 -12.91 7.05
CA TYR A 313 27.87 -11.51 6.61
C TYR A 313 27.21 -11.29 5.25
N LYS A 314 27.25 -12.28 4.36
CA LYS A 314 26.75 -12.11 2.99
C LYS A 314 25.22 -11.94 2.98
N LEU A 315 24.50 -12.62 3.87
CA LEU A 315 23.04 -12.60 3.92
C LEU A 315 22.46 -11.29 4.50
N VAL A 316 23.15 -10.66 5.46
CA VAL A 316 22.69 -9.39 6.06
C VAL A 316 22.93 -8.21 5.11
N TRP A 317 24.04 -8.22 4.38
CA TRP A 317 24.41 -7.10 3.50
C TRP A 317 23.73 -7.13 2.12
N ILE A 318 23.57 -8.31 1.50
CA ILE A 318 22.85 -8.42 0.22
C ILE A 318 21.43 -7.88 0.38
N TYR A 319 20.72 -8.21 1.47
CA TYR A 319 19.33 -7.79 1.66
C TYR A 319 19.15 -6.32 2.09
N SER A 320 20.13 -5.70 2.75
CA SER A 320 20.07 -4.27 3.08
C SER A 320 20.05 -3.38 1.84
N SER A 321 20.62 -3.84 0.72
CA SER A 321 20.63 -3.12 -0.56
C SER A 321 19.35 -3.28 -1.39
N TYR A 322 18.49 -4.26 -1.07
CA TYR A 322 17.23 -4.51 -1.77
C TYR A 322 15.98 -4.05 -0.99
N ILE A 323 16.12 -3.73 0.31
CA ILE A 323 14.99 -3.42 1.22
C ILE A 323 14.89 -1.92 1.57
N LEU A 324 15.94 -1.13 1.33
CA LEU A 324 15.93 0.33 1.44
C LEU A 324 15.52 0.98 0.11
#